data_AF-A0A941BEJ5-F1
#
_entry.id   AF-A0A941BEJ5-F1
#
_cell.length_a   1.000
_cell.length_b   1.000
_cell.length_c   1.000
_cell.angle_alpha   90.00
_cell.angle_beta   90.00
_cell.angle_gamma   90.00
#
_symmetry.space_group_name_H-M   'P 1'
#
loop_
_entity.id
_entity.type
_entity.pdbx_description
1 polymer ?
#
loop_
_entity_poly.entity_id
_entity_poly.type
_entity_poly.pdbx_seq_one_letter_code
_entity_poly.pdbx_strand_id
1 'polypeptide(L)'
;MNIFKWGLGGLLVAFLLLSAWRWRDAAWLAPLIGRSAPPPKAIVFDNGTVRAQPASEAASAEVIALPVPGGMRKCVKRGEVIYTDRPCPHGMKEADIDSSRFNPVPGR
;
A
#
# COMPACT_ATOMS: atom_id res chain seq x y z
N MET A 1 36.46 50.44 15.80
CA MET A 1 35.18 49.84 16.23
C MET A 1 34.45 49.09 15.10
N ASN A 2 35.17 48.44 14.18
CA ASN A 2 34.57 47.83 12.98
C ASN A 2 34.53 46.29 13.05
N ILE A 3 35.43 45.66 13.81
CA ILE A 3 35.56 44.19 13.91
C ILE A 3 34.25 43.53 14.35
N PHE A 4 33.50 44.18 15.26
CA PHE A 4 32.20 43.68 15.74
C PHE A 4 31.11 43.73 14.65
N LYS A 5 31.15 44.70 13.74
CA LYS A 5 30.21 44.81 12.60
C LYS A 5 30.46 43.73 11.55
N TRP A 6 31.74 43.42 11.27
CA TRP A 6 32.11 42.33 10.37
C TRP A 6 31.81 40.95 10.96
N GLY A 7 32.04 40.76 12.26
CA GLY A 7 31.69 39.53 12.97
C GLY A 7 30.18 39.28 12.99
N LEU A 8 29.37 40.30 13.30
CA LEU A 8 27.91 40.19 13.30
C LEU A 8 27.34 39.95 11.90
N GLY A 9 27.86 40.67 10.89
CA GLY A 9 27.46 40.49 9.49
C GLY A 9 27.78 39.09 8.97
N GLY A 10 29.00 38.59 9.24
CA GLY A 10 29.40 37.24 8.86
C GLY A 10 28.55 36.16 9.53
N LEU A 11 28.23 36.32 10.81
CA LEU A 11 27.41 35.37 11.55
C LEU A 11 25.96 35.33 11.03
N LEU A 12 25.42 36.49 10.66
CA LEU A 12 24.08 36.59 10.07
C LEU A 12 24.02 35.93 8.69
N VAL A 13 25.02 36.15 7.84
CA VAL A 13 25.12 35.48 6.53
C VAL A 13 25.26 33.96 6.68
N ALA A 14 26.11 33.49 7.60
CA ALA A 14 26.26 32.05 7.86
C ALA A 14 24.95 31.42 8.36
N PHE A 15 24.22 32.12 9.23
CA PHE A 15 22.93 31.66 9.73
C PHE A 15 21.87 31.55 8.63
N LEU A 16 21.81 32.52 7.72
CA LEU A 16 20.89 32.50 6.57
C LEU A 16 21.22 31.35 5.62
N LEU A 17 22.51 31.12 5.31
CA LEU A 17 22.95 30.01 4.47
C LEU A 17 22.61 28.65 5.08
N LEU A 18 22.86 28.45 6.38
CA LEU A 18 22.48 27.21 7.08
C LEU A 18 20.97 26.98 7.06
N SER A 19 20.20 28.04 7.30
CA SER A 19 18.74 27.97 7.33
C SER A 19 18.19 27.60 5.95
N ALA A 20 18.69 28.27 4.90
CA ALA A 20 18.34 27.95 3.52
C ALA A 20 18.71 26.50 3.16
N TRP A 21 19.91 26.05 3.54
CA TRP A 21 20.35 24.67 3.29
C TRP A 21 19.47 23.63 4.01
N ARG A 22 19.17 23.88 5.28
CA ARG A 22 18.36 22.98 6.12
C ARG A 22 16.93 22.84 5.61
N TRP A 23 16.40 23.88 4.95
CA TRP A 23 15.01 23.95 4.50
C TRP A 23 14.87 23.80 2.98
N ARG A 24 15.97 23.57 2.25
CA ARG A 24 15.98 23.54 0.77
C ARG A 24 15.03 22.51 0.15
N ASP A 25 14.69 21.45 0.88
CA ASP A 25 13.83 20.36 0.41
C ASP A 25 12.45 20.36 1.09
N ALA A 26 12.11 21.43 1.82
CA ALA A 26 10.81 21.52 2.47
C ALA A 26 9.69 21.59 1.41
N ALA A 27 8.72 20.67 1.49
CA ALA A 27 7.64 20.56 0.52
C ALA A 27 6.81 21.86 0.38
N TRP A 28 6.69 22.63 1.47
CA TRP A 28 5.97 23.91 1.48
C TRP A 28 6.68 25.02 0.67
N LEU A 29 8.00 24.91 0.45
CA LEU A 29 8.75 25.85 -0.38
C LEU A 29 8.63 25.54 -1.87
N ALA A 30 8.36 24.29 -2.26
CA ALA A 30 8.25 23.87 -3.66
C ALA A 30 7.39 24.81 -4.55
N PRO A 31 6.18 25.26 -4.14
CA PRO A 31 5.39 26.20 -4.95
C PRO A 31 6.01 27.60 -5.05
N LEU A 32 6.77 28.05 -4.04
CA LEU A 32 7.39 29.38 -3.99
C LEU A 32 8.65 29.48 -4.87
N ILE A 33 9.39 28.38 -5.00
CA ILE A 33 10.63 28.32 -5.82
C ILE A 33 10.42 27.65 -7.19
N GLY A 34 9.16 27.46 -7.61
CA GLY A 34 8.82 26.93 -8.93
C GLY A 34 9.29 25.48 -9.17
N ARG A 35 9.51 24.71 -8.11
CA ARG A 35 9.84 23.28 -8.22
C ARG A 35 8.57 22.50 -8.45
N SER A 36 8.22 22.29 -9.71
CA SER A 36 7.20 21.31 -10.08
C SER A 36 7.72 19.90 -9.76
N ALA A 37 6.88 19.11 -9.07
CA ALA A 37 7.17 17.70 -8.87
C ALA A 37 7.39 17.03 -10.24
N PRO A 38 8.39 16.14 -10.38
CA PRO A 38 8.56 15.40 -11.61
C PRO A 38 7.28 14.61 -11.93
N PRO A 39 6.90 14.50 -13.21
CA PRO A 39 5.71 13.76 -13.59
C PRO A 39 5.81 12.31 -13.07
N PRO A 40 4.68 11.72 -12.62
CA PRO A 40 4.68 10.34 -12.15
C PRO A 40 5.15 9.41 -13.27
N LYS A 41 6.13 8.56 -12.98
CA LYS A 41 6.59 7.55 -13.94
C LYS A 41 5.50 6.50 -14.11
N ALA A 42 5.21 6.12 -15.35
CA ALA A 42 4.27 5.05 -15.63
C ALA A 42 4.81 3.72 -15.06
N ILE A 43 3.99 3.05 -14.25
CA ILE A 43 4.30 1.71 -13.76
C ILE A 43 3.90 0.72 -14.86
N VAL A 44 4.89 0.15 -15.54
CA VAL A 44 4.67 -0.91 -16.54
C VAL A 44 4.77 -2.24 -15.82
N PHE A 45 3.65 -2.96 -15.74
CA PHE A 45 3.60 -4.32 -15.21
C PHE A 45 3.88 -5.31 -16.35
N ASP A 46 5.10 -5.84 -16.40
CA ASP A 46 5.46 -6.95 -17.27
C ASP A 46 5.07 -8.28 -16.60
N ASN A 47 3.78 -8.60 -16.67
CA ASN A 47 3.27 -9.90 -16.24
C ASN A 47 3.63 -10.96 -17.29
N GLY A 48 4.91 -11.34 -17.31
CA GLY A 48 5.41 -12.45 -18.11
C GLY A 48 4.59 -13.73 -17.88
N THR A 49 4.23 -14.36 -19.01
CA THR A 49 3.59 -15.68 -19.19
C THR A 49 2.76 -16.22 -18.02
N VAL A 50 1.44 -16.03 -18.13
CA VAL A 50 0.42 -16.73 -17.35
C VAL A 50 0.73 -18.24 -17.36
N ARG A 51 1.07 -18.80 -16.20
CA ARG A 51 1.18 -20.26 -16.04
C ARG A 51 -0.23 -20.83 -16.22
N ALA A 52 -0.47 -21.50 -17.34
CA ALA A 52 -1.70 -22.24 -17.56
C ALA A 52 -1.79 -23.38 -16.53
N GLN A 53 -2.72 -23.24 -15.58
CA GLN A 53 -3.04 -24.29 -14.63
C GLN A 53 -3.95 -25.31 -15.34
N PRO A 54 -3.64 -26.62 -15.32
CA PRO A 54 -4.46 -27.60 -16.03
C PRO A 54 -5.86 -27.65 -15.41
N ALA A 55 -6.87 -27.62 -16.26
CA ALA A 55 -8.26 -27.82 -15.87
C ALA A 55 -8.41 -29.25 -15.32
N SER A 56 -8.56 -29.37 -14.01
CA SER A 56 -8.93 -30.63 -13.36
C SER A 56 -10.41 -30.90 -13.62
N GLU A 57 -10.67 -32.12 -14.04
CA GLU A 57 -11.93 -32.66 -14.56
C GLU A 57 -13.19 -32.33 -13.74
N ALA A 58 -14.28 -32.20 -14.50
CA ALA A 58 -15.64 -32.03 -14.03
C ALA A 58 -16.07 -33.15 -13.06
N ALA A 59 -16.50 -32.76 -11.87
CA ALA A 59 -17.33 -33.59 -11.00
C ALA A 59 -18.68 -32.88 -10.76
N SER A 60 -19.74 -33.68 -10.84
CA SER A 60 -21.15 -33.33 -10.97
C SER A 60 -21.68 -32.17 -10.11
N ALA A 61 -22.64 -31.48 -10.71
CA ALA A 61 -23.42 -30.40 -10.14
C ALA A 61 -24.19 -30.81 -8.88
N GLU A 62 -23.68 -30.40 -7.74
CA GLU A 62 -24.51 -30.01 -6.59
C GLU A 62 -24.52 -28.48 -6.58
N VAL A 63 -25.71 -27.88 -6.46
CA VAL A 63 -25.86 -26.41 -6.44
C VAL A 63 -25.33 -25.90 -5.10
N ILE A 64 -24.02 -25.90 -4.96
CA ILE A 64 -23.30 -25.15 -3.94
C ILE A 64 -23.40 -23.71 -4.42
N ALA A 65 -24.07 -22.87 -3.63
CA ALA A 65 -24.19 -21.44 -3.88
C ALA A 65 -22.85 -20.92 -4.41
N LEU A 66 -22.85 -20.47 -5.69
CA LEU A 66 -21.62 -20.09 -6.36
C LEU A 66 -20.89 -19.09 -5.46
N PRO A 67 -19.63 -19.36 -5.08
CA PRO A 67 -18.87 -18.43 -4.28
C PRO A 67 -18.83 -17.11 -5.03
N VAL A 68 -19.21 -16.02 -4.35
CA VAL A 68 -19.00 -14.68 -4.90
C VAL A 68 -17.52 -14.59 -5.26
N PRO A 69 -17.18 -14.31 -6.54
CA PRO A 69 -15.78 -14.22 -6.94
C PRO A 69 -15.08 -13.17 -6.06
N GLY A 70 -14.03 -13.58 -5.34
CA GLY A 70 -13.31 -12.74 -4.38
C GLY A 70 -13.89 -12.69 -2.95
N GLY A 71 -14.89 -13.51 -2.63
CA GLY A 71 -15.45 -13.63 -1.29
C GLY A 71 -14.49 -14.37 -0.34
N MET A 72 -13.87 -13.63 0.58
CA MET A 72 -13.16 -14.23 1.71
C MET A 72 -14.18 -14.93 2.62
N ARG A 73 -13.85 -16.11 3.12
CA ARG A 73 -14.59 -16.88 4.13
C ARG A 73 -13.76 -17.00 5.39
N LYS A 74 -14.41 -17.09 6.55
CA LYS A 74 -13.76 -17.26 7.85
C LYS A 74 -14.14 -18.61 8.43
N CYS A 75 -13.16 -19.46 8.63
CA CYS A 75 -13.31 -20.81 9.17
C CYS A 75 -12.76 -20.85 10.60
N VAL A 76 -13.53 -21.40 11.54
CA VAL A 76 -13.19 -21.43 12.96
C VAL A 76 -13.24 -22.86 13.51
N LYS A 77 -12.21 -23.26 14.28
CA LYS A 77 -12.16 -24.54 15.00
C LYS A 77 -11.35 -24.41 16.29
N ARG A 78 -11.98 -24.64 17.45
CA ARG A 78 -11.30 -24.73 18.76
C ARG A 78 -10.27 -23.60 19.04
N GLY A 79 -10.56 -22.37 18.61
CA GLY A 79 -9.69 -21.20 18.79
C GLY A 79 -8.78 -20.86 17.60
N GLU A 80 -8.71 -21.73 16.59
CA GLU A 80 -8.03 -21.47 15.32
C GLU A 80 -8.99 -20.75 14.36
N VAL A 81 -8.51 -19.68 13.72
CA VAL A 81 -9.24 -18.91 12.71
C VAL A 81 -8.43 -18.88 11.43
N ILE A 82 -9.01 -19.36 10.34
CA ILE A 82 -8.42 -19.34 8.99
C ILE A 82 -9.32 -18.51 8.08
N TYR A 83 -8.71 -17.62 7.29
CA TYR A 83 -9.40 -16.91 6.23
C TYR A 83 -9.04 -17.56 4.89
N THR A 84 -10.03 -17.93 4.09
CA THR A 84 -9.83 -18.66 2.85
C THR A 84 -10.85 -18.26 1.80
N ASP A 85 -10.48 -18.37 0.54
CA ASP A 85 -11.33 -18.27 -0.65
C ASP A 85 -11.97 -19.62 -1.03
N ARG A 86 -11.61 -20.70 -0.34
CA ARG A 86 -12.09 -22.07 -0.55
C ARG A 86 -13.05 -22.51 0.57
N PRO A 87 -13.82 -23.60 0.37
CA PRO A 87 -14.64 -24.17 1.44
C PRO A 87 -13.83 -24.48 2.70
N CYS A 88 -14.46 -24.38 3.87
CA CYS A 88 -13.77 -24.61 5.12
C CYS A 88 -13.22 -26.04 5.21
N PRO A 89 -11.96 -26.23 5.67
CA PRO A 89 -11.37 -27.54 5.86
C PRO A 89 -12.21 -28.42 6.80
N HIS A 90 -12.11 -29.74 6.65
CA HIS A 90 -12.88 -30.69 7.46
C HIS A 90 -12.74 -30.44 8.98
N GLY A 91 -13.90 -30.29 9.63
CA GLY A 91 -14.00 -30.03 11.07
C GLY A 91 -13.83 -28.55 11.45
N MET A 92 -13.75 -27.63 10.49
CA MET A 92 -13.92 -26.18 10.73
C MET A 92 -15.34 -25.76 10.37
N LYS A 93 -15.89 -24.79 11.12
CA LYS A 93 -17.19 -24.17 10.82
C LYS A 93 -16.99 -22.80 10.21
N GLU A 94 -17.77 -22.47 9.19
CA GLU A 94 -17.81 -21.13 8.63
C GLU A 94 -18.46 -20.17 9.63
N ALA A 95 -17.90 -18.98 9.78
CA ALA A 95 -18.38 -17.91 10.64
C ALA A 95 -18.46 -16.61 9.85
N ASP A 96 -19.40 -15.74 10.22
CA ASP A 96 -19.56 -14.45 9.56
C ASP A 96 -18.29 -13.59 9.68
N ILE A 97 -17.96 -12.94 8.57
CA ILE A 97 -16.93 -11.92 8.50
C ILE A 97 -17.58 -10.57 8.77
N ASP A 98 -17.05 -9.84 9.75
CA ASP A 98 -17.33 -8.43 9.93
C ASP A 98 -16.73 -7.65 8.74
N SER A 99 -17.53 -7.50 7.69
CA SER A 99 -17.14 -6.84 6.44
C SER A 99 -16.81 -5.35 6.62
N SER A 100 -17.09 -4.76 7.80
CA SER A 100 -16.73 -3.38 8.11
C SER A 100 -15.23 -3.15 8.32
N ARG A 101 -14.45 -4.22 8.57
CA ARG A 101 -12.99 -4.15 8.85
C ARG A 101 -12.10 -4.71 7.75
N PHE A 102 -12.68 -5.22 6.67
CA PHE A 102 -11.95 -5.89 5.60
C PHE A 102 -12.32 -5.27 4.26
N ASN A 103 -11.31 -4.75 3.55
CA ASN A 103 -11.44 -4.36 2.16
C ASN A 103 -10.78 -5.46 1.30
N PRO A 104 -11.57 -6.38 0.70
CA PRO A 104 -11.01 -7.37 -0.23
C PRO A 104 -10.35 -6.63 -1.37
N VAL A 105 -9.03 -6.78 -1.50
CA VAL A 105 -8.35 -6.40 -2.73
C VAL A 105 -8.66 -7.51 -3.73
N PRO A 106 -9.36 -7.23 -4.84
CA PRO A 106 -9.69 -8.26 -5.82
C PRO A 106 -8.39 -8.85 -6.37
N GLY A 107 -8.20 -10.15 -6.11
CA GLY A 107 -7.21 -10.95 -6.82
C GLY A 107 -7.69 -11.11 -8.27
N ARG A 108 -6.83 -10.72 -9.22
CA ARG A 108 -7.08 -10.98 -10.64
C ARG A 108 -6.83 -12.45 -10.97
#